data_AF-A0A1A0MRW8-F1
#
_entry.id   AF-A0A1A0MRW8-F1
#
_cell.length_a   1.000
_cell.length_b   1.000
_cell.length_c   1.000
_cell.angle_alpha   90.00
_cell.angle_beta   90.00
_cell.angle_gamma   90.00
#
_symmetry.space_group_name_H-M   'P 1'
#
loop_
_entity.id
_entity.type
_entity.pdbx_description
1 polymer ?
#
loop_
_entity_poly.entity_id
_entity_poly.type
_entity_poly.pdbx_seq_one_letter_code
_entity_poly.pdbx_strand_id
1 'polypeptide(L)'
;MMSSDTEFEAFADEAVASWGRCGAEYGYQELEAAIATLYGSRLEFPCAWTESQRNEFIEDRASRDADEMATSFDDLADTVAESLRWHCHLHGYGLHSEDISAHVDLARRSKIDDLRWCMVDEIPDEIRRVDRELAEELADEMQRVGQGK
;
A
#
# COMPACT_ATOMS: atom_id res chain seq x y z
N MET A 1 18.19 -0.86 -12.37
CA MET A 1 16.78 -1.11 -12.70
C MET A 1 16.30 -2.53 -12.36
N MET A 2 17.17 -3.53 -12.17
CA MET A 2 16.72 -4.89 -11.77
C MET A 2 16.54 -5.08 -10.25
N SER A 3 17.25 -4.34 -9.40
CA SER A 3 17.15 -4.47 -7.93
C SER A 3 15.81 -3.99 -7.36
N SER A 4 15.23 -2.95 -7.96
CA SER A 4 13.94 -2.40 -7.55
C SER A 4 12.77 -3.32 -7.89
N ASP A 5 12.84 -4.14 -8.93
CA ASP A 5 11.76 -5.12 -9.16
C ASP A 5 11.83 -6.23 -8.11
N THR A 6 13.04 -6.72 -7.80
CA THR A 6 13.26 -7.79 -6.83
C THR A 6 12.81 -7.44 -5.41
N GLU A 7 13.03 -6.20 -4.97
CA GLU A 7 12.56 -5.74 -3.65
C GLU A 7 11.02 -5.69 -3.56
N PHE A 8 10.33 -5.47 -4.69
CA PHE A 8 8.86 -5.41 -4.70
C PHE A 8 8.29 -6.81 -4.61
N GLU A 9 8.84 -7.71 -5.42
CA GLU A 9 8.44 -9.11 -5.41
C GLU A 9 8.71 -9.73 -4.05
N ALA A 10 9.82 -9.38 -3.37
CA ALA A 10 10.09 -9.84 -2.01
C ALA A 10 9.06 -9.31 -1.00
N PHE A 11 8.66 -8.04 -1.10
CA PHE A 11 7.56 -7.48 -0.31
C PHE A 11 6.24 -8.21 -0.60
N ALA A 12 5.92 -8.42 -1.87
CA ALA A 12 4.68 -9.06 -2.30
C ALA A 12 4.60 -10.52 -1.83
N ASP A 13 5.68 -11.26 -1.98
CA ASP A 13 5.79 -12.65 -1.52
C ASP A 13 5.61 -12.76 0.00
N GLU A 14 6.25 -11.88 0.77
CA GLU A 14 6.13 -11.84 2.23
C GLU A 14 4.71 -11.48 2.68
N ALA A 15 4.13 -10.42 2.11
CA ALA A 15 2.78 -9.96 2.47
C ALA A 15 1.72 -11.03 2.16
N VAL A 16 1.81 -11.70 1.00
CA VAL A 16 0.91 -12.81 0.65
C VAL A 16 1.10 -14.00 1.59
N ALA A 17 2.36 -14.37 1.86
CA ALA A 17 2.69 -15.54 2.65
C ALA A 17 2.31 -15.40 4.13
N SER A 18 2.44 -14.20 4.70
CA SER A 18 2.37 -13.99 6.15
C SER A 18 1.02 -13.44 6.64
N TRP A 19 0.24 -12.77 5.78
CA TRP A 19 -1.04 -12.15 6.19
C TRP A 19 -2.08 -13.17 6.71
N GLY A 20 -2.53 -12.96 7.95
CA GLY A 20 -3.63 -13.70 8.56
C GLY A 20 -3.31 -15.15 8.95
N ARG A 21 -2.02 -15.58 8.91
CA ARG A 21 -1.64 -16.90 9.43
C ARG A 21 -1.61 -16.90 10.95
N CYS A 22 -2.26 -17.89 11.57
CA CYS A 22 -2.20 -18.10 13.02
C CYS A 22 -0.73 -18.22 13.48
N GLY A 23 -0.29 -17.28 14.32
CA GLY A 23 1.05 -17.27 14.92
C GLY A 23 2.10 -16.48 14.14
N ALA A 24 1.75 -15.85 13.02
CA ALA A 24 2.59 -14.83 12.40
C ALA A 24 2.37 -13.49 13.11
N GLU A 25 3.47 -12.80 13.44
CA GLU A 25 3.43 -11.42 13.94
C GLU A 25 3.08 -10.43 12.82
N TYR A 26 2.99 -10.89 11.56
CA TYR A 26 2.75 -10.06 10.39
C TYR A 26 1.27 -9.65 10.28
N GLY A 27 0.95 -8.48 10.83
CA GLY A 27 -0.35 -7.85 10.76
C GLY A 27 -0.27 -6.49 10.08
N TYR A 28 -1.22 -5.64 10.43
CA TYR A 28 -1.35 -4.29 9.87
C TYR A 28 -0.06 -3.46 10.00
N GLN A 29 0.59 -3.49 11.15
CA GLN A 29 1.76 -2.64 11.43
C GLN A 29 2.98 -3.03 10.59
N GLU A 30 3.17 -4.33 10.36
CA GLU A 30 4.24 -4.85 9.50
C GLU A 30 4.00 -4.50 8.04
N LEU A 31 2.74 -4.57 7.59
CA LEU A 31 2.35 -4.16 6.24
C LEU A 31 2.59 -2.66 6.03
N GLU A 32 2.14 -1.82 6.96
CA GLU A 32 2.36 -0.36 6.94
C GLU A 32 3.85 -0.01 6.91
N ALA A 33 4.65 -0.60 7.79
CA ALA A 33 6.10 -0.37 7.85
C ALA A 33 6.82 -0.82 6.56
N ALA A 34 6.37 -1.92 5.96
CA ALA A 34 6.91 -2.41 4.70
C ALA A 34 6.56 -1.48 3.53
N ILE A 35 5.34 -0.97 3.46
CA ILE A 35 4.92 0.03 2.47
C ILE A 35 5.70 1.33 2.65
N ALA A 36 5.87 1.81 3.87
CA ALA A 36 6.67 3.01 4.17
C ALA A 36 8.13 2.86 3.71
N THR A 37 8.74 1.70 3.96
CA THR A 37 10.09 1.37 3.49
C THR A 37 10.18 1.34 1.96
N LEU A 38 9.15 0.78 1.32
CA LEU A 38 9.03 0.73 -0.13
C LEU A 38 8.93 2.14 -0.75
N TYR A 39 8.20 3.04 -0.11
CA TYR A 39 8.04 4.43 -0.53
C TYR A 39 9.33 5.22 -0.37
N GLY A 40 9.98 5.14 0.80
CA GLY A 40 11.24 5.84 1.05
C GLY A 40 12.38 5.40 0.12
N SER A 41 12.36 4.16 -0.36
CA SER A 41 13.39 3.63 -1.28
C SER A 41 13.12 3.95 -2.76
N ARG A 42 11.88 4.26 -3.16
CA ARG A 42 11.50 4.30 -4.58
C ARG A 42 10.85 5.57 -5.07
N LEU A 43 10.16 6.30 -4.19
CA LEU A 43 9.52 7.53 -4.58
C LEU A 43 10.56 8.63 -4.72
N GLU A 44 10.45 9.41 -5.79
CA GLU A 44 11.27 10.59 -5.98
C GLU A 44 10.55 11.80 -5.37
N PHE A 45 11.19 12.41 -4.37
CA PHE A 45 10.67 13.60 -3.70
C PHE A 45 11.35 14.87 -4.20
N PRO A 46 10.64 16.01 -4.23
CA PRO A 46 11.23 17.31 -4.53
C PRO A 46 12.37 17.65 -3.57
N CYS A 47 13.44 18.26 -4.11
CA CYS A 47 14.60 18.65 -3.30
C CYS A 47 14.29 19.77 -2.30
N ALA A 48 13.19 20.49 -2.50
CA ALA A 48 12.72 21.53 -1.59
C ALA A 48 12.12 20.96 -0.29
N TRP A 49 11.69 19.69 -0.29
CA TRP A 49 11.09 19.08 0.88
C TRP A 49 12.15 18.74 1.93
N THR A 50 11.84 19.08 3.18
CA THR A 50 12.60 18.65 4.34
C THR A 50 12.48 17.14 4.54
N GLU A 51 13.36 16.57 5.35
CA GLU A 51 13.22 15.18 5.79
C GLU A 51 11.91 14.93 6.53
N SER A 52 11.48 15.87 7.39
CA SER A 52 10.21 15.78 8.11
C SER A 52 9.00 15.75 7.17
N GLN A 53 8.94 16.62 6.15
CA GLN A 53 7.84 16.64 5.18
C GLN A 53 7.78 15.35 4.35
N ARG A 54 8.94 14.80 3.98
CA ARG A 54 9.00 13.52 3.26
C ARG A 54 8.52 12.37 4.14
N ASN A 55 8.97 12.30 5.39
CA ASN A 55 8.58 11.24 6.31
C ASN A 55 7.09 11.31 6.64
N GLU A 56 6.55 12.50 6.90
CA GLU A 56 5.11 12.70 7.15
C GLU A 56 4.27 12.25 5.96
N PHE A 57 4.65 12.63 4.73
CA PHE A 57 3.96 12.17 3.53
C PHE A 57 4.02 10.64 3.37
N ILE A 58 5.20 10.04 3.59
CA ILE A 58 5.38 8.59 3.49
C ILE A 58 4.53 7.87 4.53
N GLU A 59 4.55 8.32 5.78
CA GLU A 59 3.80 7.73 6.89
C GLU A 59 2.29 7.80 6.61
N ASP A 60 1.76 8.98 6.29
CA ASP A 60 0.34 9.18 6.01
C ASP A 60 -0.12 8.33 4.81
N ARG A 61 0.66 8.32 3.73
CA ARG A 61 0.32 7.57 2.52
C ARG A 61 0.40 6.06 2.78
N ALA A 62 1.45 5.60 3.45
CA ALA A 62 1.62 4.19 3.78
C ALA A 62 0.52 3.67 4.70
N SER A 63 0.10 4.46 5.68
CA SER A 63 -1.01 4.11 6.58
C SER A 63 -2.31 3.94 5.80
N ARG A 64 -2.66 4.91 4.94
CA ARG A 64 -3.86 4.82 4.08
C ARG A 64 -3.85 3.59 3.19
N ASP A 65 -2.73 3.34 2.49
CA ASP A 65 -2.66 2.21 1.57
C ASP A 65 -2.66 0.87 2.32
N ALA A 66 -2.04 0.81 3.51
CA ALA A 66 -2.10 -0.36 4.39
C ALA A 66 -3.54 -0.64 4.86
N ASP A 67 -4.31 0.38 5.23
CA ASP A 67 -5.72 0.27 5.62
C ASP A 67 -6.58 -0.30 4.49
N GLU A 68 -6.42 0.25 3.27
CA GLU A 68 -7.17 -0.21 2.09
C GLU A 68 -6.80 -1.66 1.72
N MET A 69 -5.51 -2.00 1.78
CA MET A 69 -5.02 -3.35 1.52
C MET A 69 -5.47 -4.35 2.57
N ALA A 70 -5.37 -4.01 3.85
CA ALA A 70 -5.82 -4.85 4.96
C ALA A 70 -7.31 -5.15 4.86
N THR A 71 -8.12 -4.11 4.62
CA THR A 71 -9.56 -4.25 4.40
C THR A 71 -9.85 -5.15 3.19
N SER A 72 -9.15 -4.93 2.08
CA SER A 72 -9.31 -5.77 0.88
C SER A 72 -8.92 -7.22 1.14
N PHE A 73 -7.87 -7.47 1.92
CA PHE A 73 -7.42 -8.82 2.26
C PHE A 73 -8.42 -9.56 3.13
N ASP A 74 -9.06 -8.87 4.07
CA ASP A 74 -10.10 -9.43 4.93
C ASP A 74 -11.40 -9.69 4.14
N ASP A 75 -11.84 -8.74 3.31
CA ASP A 75 -13.01 -8.90 2.43
C ASP A 75 -12.83 -10.05 1.42
N LEU A 76 -11.61 -10.23 0.90
CA LEU A 76 -11.28 -11.35 0.01
C LEU A 76 -11.35 -12.70 0.73
N ALA A 77 -10.91 -12.76 1.99
CA ALA A 77 -11.02 -13.97 2.80
C ALA A 77 -12.49 -14.35 3.02
N ASP A 78 -13.34 -13.37 3.33
CA ASP A 78 -14.78 -13.57 3.50
C ASP A 78 -15.46 -13.96 2.18
N THR A 79 -15.13 -13.31 1.07
CA THR A 79 -15.68 -13.63 -0.26
C THR A 79 -15.33 -15.06 -0.70
N VAL A 80 -14.08 -15.48 -0.47
CA VAL A 80 -13.66 -16.86 -0.77
C VAL A 80 -14.37 -17.85 0.14
N ALA A 81 -14.52 -17.54 1.44
CA ALA A 81 -15.27 -18.36 2.39
C ALA A 81 -16.76 -18.50 2.01
N GLU A 82 -17.40 -17.43 1.51
CA GLU A 82 -18.76 -17.46 1.01
C GLU A 82 -18.89 -18.27 -0.30
N SER A 83 -17.97 -18.07 -1.25
CA SER A 83 -17.92 -18.83 -2.50
C SER A 83 -17.77 -20.32 -2.23
N LEU A 84 -16.92 -20.69 -1.27
CA LEU A 84 -16.76 -22.06 -0.78
C LEU A 84 -18.04 -22.66 -0.21
N ARG A 85 -18.72 -21.89 0.65
CA ARG A 85 -20.00 -22.30 1.23
C ARG A 85 -21.03 -22.58 0.13
N TRP A 86 -21.06 -21.76 -0.91
CA TRP A 86 -21.96 -21.91 -2.05
C TRP A 86 -21.60 -23.12 -2.92
N HIS A 87 -20.32 -23.31 -3.24
CA HIS A 87 -19.83 -24.44 -4.04
C HIS A 87 -20.10 -25.79 -3.37
N CYS A 88 -19.82 -25.91 -2.07
CA CYS A 88 -20.14 -27.10 -1.26
C CYS A 88 -21.65 -27.40 -1.27
N HIS A 89 -22.48 -26.36 -1.21
CA HIS A 89 -23.93 -26.49 -1.23
C HIS A 89 -24.46 -26.97 -2.59
N LEU A 90 -23.88 -26.49 -3.69
CA LEU A 90 -24.33 -26.79 -5.07
C LEU A 90 -23.83 -28.13 -5.61
N HIS A 91 -22.59 -28.50 -5.31
CA HIS A 91 -21.93 -29.64 -5.97
C HIS A 91 -21.72 -30.86 -5.07
N GLY A 92 -21.95 -30.74 -3.75
CA GLY A 92 -21.81 -31.85 -2.80
C GLY A 92 -20.38 -32.36 -2.59
N TYR A 93 -19.40 -31.76 -3.27
CA TYR A 93 -17.97 -31.96 -3.09
C TYR A 93 -17.34 -30.66 -2.61
N GLY A 94 -16.51 -30.72 -1.56
CA GLY A 94 -15.71 -29.58 -1.12
C GLY A 94 -14.58 -29.32 -2.12
N LEU A 95 -14.27 -28.04 -2.36
CA LEU A 95 -13.03 -27.65 -3.01
C LEU A 95 -11.83 -28.14 -2.18
N HIS A 96 -10.75 -28.55 -2.84
CA HIS A 96 -9.52 -28.88 -2.13
C HIS A 96 -8.98 -27.61 -1.46
N SER A 97 -8.45 -27.73 -0.24
CA SER A 97 -7.88 -26.60 0.51
C SER A 97 -6.75 -25.87 -0.24
N GLU A 98 -6.08 -26.58 -1.15
CA GLU A 98 -5.03 -26.03 -2.01
C GLU A 98 -5.57 -25.04 -3.05
N ASP A 99 -6.72 -25.35 -3.68
CA ASP A 99 -7.35 -24.45 -4.66
C ASP A 99 -7.83 -23.15 -4.00
N ILE A 100 -8.30 -23.24 -2.76
CA ILE A 100 -8.75 -22.11 -1.95
C ILE A 100 -7.58 -21.19 -1.61
N SER A 101 -6.49 -21.75 -1.10
CA SER A 101 -5.29 -20.99 -0.76
C SER A 101 -4.75 -20.27 -1.99
N ALA A 102 -4.68 -20.97 -3.14
CA ALA A 102 -4.21 -20.38 -4.38
C ALA A 102 -5.08 -19.19 -4.85
N HIS A 103 -6.40 -19.27 -4.68
CA HIS A 103 -7.30 -18.16 -5.01
C HIS A 103 -7.14 -16.96 -4.08
N VAL A 104 -6.96 -17.17 -2.78
CA VAL A 104 -6.68 -16.10 -1.81
C VAL A 104 -5.34 -15.45 -2.12
N ASP A 105 -4.30 -16.25 -2.35
CA ASP A 105 -2.95 -15.77 -2.64
C ASP A 105 -2.92 -14.95 -3.94
N LEU A 106 -3.61 -15.41 -4.99
CA LEU A 106 -3.73 -14.69 -6.25
C LEU A 106 -4.45 -13.34 -6.09
N ALA A 107 -5.54 -13.31 -5.32
CA ALA A 107 -6.31 -12.08 -5.11
C ALA A 107 -5.53 -11.06 -4.27
N ARG A 108 -4.82 -11.52 -3.23
CA ARG A 108 -3.91 -10.67 -2.45
C ARG A 108 -2.79 -10.10 -3.31
N ARG A 109 -2.18 -10.93 -4.17
CA ARG A 109 -1.14 -10.46 -5.09
C ARG A 109 -1.65 -9.43 -6.08
N SER A 110 -2.86 -9.61 -6.61
CA SER A 110 -3.50 -8.61 -7.48
C SER A 110 -3.66 -7.26 -6.77
N LYS A 111 -3.98 -7.26 -5.48
CA LYS A 111 -4.08 -6.01 -4.69
C LYS A 111 -2.74 -5.37 -4.38
N ILE A 112 -1.70 -6.17 -4.19
CA ILE A 112 -0.34 -5.66 -4.10
C ILE A 112 0.10 -5.07 -5.45
N ASP A 113 -0.27 -5.69 -6.58
CA ASP A 113 0.02 -5.12 -7.91
C ASP A 113 -0.70 -3.78 -8.16
N ASP A 114 -1.89 -3.56 -7.58
CA ASP A 114 -2.55 -2.23 -7.61
C ASP A 114 -1.65 -1.16 -6.94
N LEU A 115 -0.99 -1.50 -5.81
CA LEU A 115 -0.03 -0.60 -5.14
C LEU A 115 1.13 -0.23 -6.07
N ARG A 116 1.63 -1.19 -6.85
CA ARG A 116 2.69 -0.94 -7.84
C ARG A 116 2.26 0.10 -8.86
N TRP A 117 1.00 0.06 -9.30
CA TRP A 117 0.45 1.04 -10.21
C TRP A 117 0.36 2.42 -9.55
N CYS A 118 -0.17 2.50 -8.33
CA CYS A 118 -0.26 3.74 -7.57
C CYS A 118 1.11 4.42 -7.39
N MET A 119 2.17 3.66 -7.13
CA MET A 119 3.54 4.20 -7.00
C MET A 119 4.09 4.85 -8.27
N VAL A 120 3.64 4.41 -9.45
CA VAL A 120 4.15 4.91 -10.73
C VAL A 120 3.29 6.06 -11.27
N ASP A 121 1.99 6.03 -11.00
CA ASP A 121 1.01 6.93 -11.62
C ASP A 121 0.45 7.94 -10.59
N GLU A 122 -0.22 7.46 -9.55
CA GLU A 122 -1.00 8.30 -8.62
C GLU A 122 -0.12 9.07 -7.61
N ILE A 123 0.79 8.37 -6.93
CA ILE A 123 1.59 8.95 -5.84
C ILE A 123 2.52 10.06 -6.36
N PRO A 124 3.19 9.93 -7.52
CA PRO A 124 3.98 11.03 -8.07
C PRO A 124 3.16 12.30 -8.37
N ASP A 125 1.91 12.15 -8.82
CA ASP A 125 1.02 13.30 -9.03
C ASP A 125 0.57 13.94 -7.71
N GLU A 126 0.34 13.14 -6.68
CA GLU A 126 0.06 13.61 -5.33
C GLU A 126 1.25 14.39 -4.74
N ILE A 127 2.48 13.88 -4.90
CA ILE A 127 3.71 14.57 -4.48
C ILE A 127 3.82 15.94 -5.18
N ARG A 128 3.58 16.00 -6.50
CA ARG A 128 3.60 17.27 -7.26
C ARG A 128 2.53 18.25 -6.77
N ARG A 129 1.36 17.76 -6.38
CA ARG A 129 0.28 18.59 -5.83
C ARG A 129 0.71 19.20 -4.50
N VAL A 130 1.20 18.38 -3.57
CA VAL A 130 1.67 18.84 -2.26
C VAL A 130 2.85 19.81 -2.39
N ASP A 131 3.78 19.56 -3.32
CA ASP A 131 4.90 20.47 -3.59
C ASP A 131 4.44 21.87 -4.00
N ARG A 132 3.44 21.93 -4.88
CA ARG A 132 2.83 23.20 -5.30
C ARG A 132 2.14 23.91 -4.14
N GLU A 133 1.40 23.18 -3.31
CA GLU A 133 0.70 23.74 -2.14
C GLU A 133 1.69 24.34 -1.13
N LEU A 134 2.79 23.63 -0.84
CA LEU A 134 3.86 24.13 0.03
C LEU A 134 4.56 25.37 -0.54
N ALA A 135 4.79 25.40 -1.85
CA ALA A 135 5.39 26.55 -2.53
C ALA A 135 4.48 27.79 -2.48
N GLU A 136 3.16 27.61 -2.62
CA GLU A 136 2.16 28.67 -2.49
C GLU A 136 2.08 29.20 -1.05
N GLU A 137 2.09 28.32 -0.05
CA GLU A 137 2.07 28.71 1.37
C GLU A 137 3.30 29.56 1.74
N LEU A 138 4.48 29.16 1.28
CA LEU A 138 5.72 29.91 1.49
C LEU A 138 5.67 31.30 0.83
N ALA A 139 5.11 31.40 -0.38
CA ALA A 139 4.96 32.67 -1.09
C ALA A 139 4.00 33.62 -0.36
N ASP A 140 2.88 33.09 0.14
CA ASP A 140 1.90 33.84 0.93
C ASP A 140 2.48 34.36 2.24
N GLU A 141 3.27 33.54 2.94
CA GLU A 141 3.96 33.94 4.18
C GLU A 141 4.95 35.09 3.92
N MET A 142 5.77 34.97 2.86
CA MET A 142 6.70 36.03 2.47
C MET A 142 6.00 37.34 2.09
N GLN A 143 4.83 37.26 1.46
CA GLN A 143 4.04 38.44 1.10
C GLN A 143 3.45 39.15 2.32
N ARG A 144 2.97 38.40 3.34
CA ARG A 144 2.49 38.97 4.61
C ARG A 144 3.59 39.67 5.38
N VAL A 145 4.80 39.08 5.44
CA VAL A 145 5.96 39.70 6.11
C VAL A 145 6.42 40.97 5.38
N GLY A 146 6.31 41.01 4.06
CA GLY A 146 6.67 42.18 3.24
C GLY A 146 5.72 43.38 3.37
N GLN A 147 4.44 43.17 3.69
CA GLN A 147 3.46 44.25 3.85
C GLN A 147 3.37 44.83 5.27
N GLY A 148 4.06 44.24 6.25
CA GLY A 148 4.09 44.71 7.64
C GLY A 148 5.19 45.73 7.97
N LYS A 149 5.84 46.35 6.97
CA LYS A 149 6.96 47.29 7.15
C LYS A 149 6.63 48.71 6.70
#